data_AF-A0A1Y1HSB9-F1
#
_entry.id   AF-A0A1Y1HSB9-F1
#
_cell.length_a   1.000
_cell.length_b   1.000
_cell.length_c   1.000
_cell.angle_alpha   90.00
_cell.angle_beta   90.00
_cell.angle_gamma   90.00
#
_symmetry.space_group_name_H-M   'P 1'
#
loop_
_entity.id
_entity.type
_entity.pdbx_description
1 polymer ?
#
loop_
_entity_poly.entity_id
_entity_poly.type
_entity_poly.pdbx_seq_one_letter_code
_entity_poly.pdbx_strand_id
1 'polypeptide(L)'
;MSTTLAKDFWVNLKYWVRKHRRAVALSVAAGVGGYCAYRYYRSLAQEQIAKEGKRKDAEEHAELQLQHHFESIQKIADATTLPSVLPHLKDQLFTLVDLSVLTEKLMAGKGQAAALGHKEKIGIWEELKVLSFTRTVSAVFSVALLDVFLRTQLNILGRRVYLETARDSSEDVLPELHSRLTKACQHRFVGLVDYLPYTGLKDLVNDVQTATEQVVGRRELRDKVQLAELGDIFQQTRQQLESQELQWGKYVLPADNSVSLPAMSGDAEERWGAEDEENLAALMDETRGILNSSEFANVLSAALDCLLTDMQSDLRLAFQDSPEDGIPLAKLLPHVAGVGNALLESADDNKYVRSIAELSEVQGFCAAVYAGGRGAEHEQ
;
A
#
# COMPACT_ATOMS: atom_id res chain seq x y z
N MET A 1 77.07 25.62 47.14
CA MET A 1 77.66 25.61 45.79
C MET A 1 76.64 25.54 44.64
N SER A 2 75.33 25.76 44.86
CA SER A 2 74.31 25.73 43.78
C SER A 2 73.76 27.11 43.36
N THR A 3 74.10 28.20 44.07
CA THR A 3 73.54 29.55 43.83
C THR A 3 74.34 30.42 42.86
N THR A 4 75.60 30.08 42.58
CA THR A 4 76.47 30.82 41.65
C THR A 4 76.25 30.40 40.19
N LEU A 5 76.05 29.11 39.94
CA LEU A 5 75.74 28.59 38.60
C LEU A 5 74.44 29.17 38.03
N ALA A 6 73.43 29.38 38.87
CA ALA A 6 72.18 30.00 38.43
C ALA A 6 72.37 31.48 38.05
N LYS A 7 73.17 32.24 38.81
CA LYS A 7 73.44 33.66 38.51
C LYS A 7 74.28 33.82 37.25
N ASP A 8 75.30 33.00 37.07
CA ASP A 8 76.16 33.05 35.88
C ASP A 8 75.43 32.59 34.61
N PHE A 9 74.50 31.64 34.73
CA PHE A 9 73.62 31.25 33.63
C PHE A 9 72.74 32.42 33.19
N TRP A 10 72.12 33.15 34.12
CA TRP A 10 71.26 34.30 33.79
C TRP A 10 72.03 35.49 33.20
N VAL A 11 73.26 35.74 33.64
CA VAL A 11 74.11 36.81 33.10
C VAL A 11 74.60 36.45 31.69
N ASN A 12 75.05 35.21 31.47
CA ASN A 12 75.46 34.74 30.15
C ASN A 12 74.29 34.69 29.15
N LEU A 13 73.11 34.28 29.60
CA LEU A 13 71.89 34.28 28.78
C LEU A 13 71.50 35.71 28.37
N LYS A 14 71.54 36.67 29.31
CA LYS A 14 71.27 38.10 29.00
C LYS A 14 72.26 38.67 28.00
N TYR A 15 73.56 38.36 28.12
CA TYR A 15 74.58 38.83 27.18
C TYR A 15 74.40 38.21 25.79
N TRP A 16 74.12 36.91 25.72
CA TRP A 16 73.89 36.18 24.48
C TRP A 16 72.63 36.66 23.74
N VAL A 17 71.51 36.86 24.46
CA VAL A 17 70.25 37.42 23.92
C VAL A 17 70.46 38.83 23.40
N ARG A 18 71.27 39.65 24.09
CA ARG A 18 71.57 41.02 23.64
C ARG A 18 72.42 41.04 22.37
N LYS A 19 73.32 40.08 22.21
CA LYS A 19 74.15 39.90 21.00
C LYS A 19 73.35 39.35 19.81
N HIS A 20 72.34 38.50 20.05
CA HIS A 20 71.51 37.87 19.01
C HIS A 20 70.08 38.41 18.94
N ARG A 21 69.85 39.67 19.38
CA ARG A 21 68.49 40.24 19.53
C ARG A 21 67.60 40.15 18.28
N ARG A 22 68.20 40.26 17.09
CA ARG A 22 67.50 40.17 15.79
C ARG A 22 67.07 38.73 15.49
N ALA A 23 67.93 37.76 15.78
CA ALA A 23 67.63 36.34 15.58
C ALA A 23 66.54 35.84 16.54
N VAL A 24 66.59 36.28 17.81
CA VAL A 24 65.55 35.96 18.82
C VAL A 24 64.21 36.62 18.45
N ALA A 25 64.22 37.87 17.96
CA ALA A 25 62.99 38.53 17.50
C ALA A 25 62.38 37.82 16.27
N LEU A 26 63.21 37.37 15.32
CA LEU A 26 62.77 36.61 14.15
C LEU A 26 62.19 35.24 14.54
N SER A 27 62.81 34.53 15.48
CA SER A 27 62.31 33.22 15.92
C SER A 27 60.97 33.33 16.68
N VAL A 28 60.81 34.37 17.52
CA VAL A 28 59.54 34.63 18.21
C VAL A 28 58.46 35.07 17.20
N ALA A 29 58.79 35.95 16.25
CA ALA A 29 57.85 36.36 15.21
C ALA A 29 57.41 35.19 14.32
N ALA A 30 58.33 34.31 13.94
CA ALA A 30 58.01 33.09 13.19
C ALA A 30 57.15 32.12 14.01
N GLY A 31 57.42 31.96 15.31
CA GLY A 31 56.61 31.13 16.20
C GLY A 31 55.19 31.67 16.39
N VAL A 32 55.03 32.99 16.59
CA VAL A 32 53.71 33.64 16.70
C VAL A 32 52.96 33.58 15.37
N GLY A 33 53.64 33.84 14.24
CA GLY A 33 53.05 33.74 12.91
C GLY A 33 52.58 32.32 12.57
N GLY A 34 53.41 31.31 12.87
CA GLY A 34 53.07 29.90 12.70
C GLY A 34 51.92 29.46 13.61
N TYR A 35 51.88 29.92 14.86
CA TYR A 35 50.77 29.65 15.78
C TYR A 35 49.46 30.31 15.32
N CYS A 36 49.51 31.56 14.84
CA CYS A 36 48.35 32.25 14.28
C CYS A 36 47.83 31.55 13.01
N ALA A 37 48.72 31.14 12.10
CA ALA A 37 48.36 30.38 10.91
C ALA A 37 47.75 29.02 11.27
N TYR A 38 48.38 28.27 12.19
CA TYR A 38 47.85 27.01 12.70
C TYR A 38 46.47 27.17 13.32
N ARG A 39 46.28 28.20 14.15
CA ARG A 39 44.98 28.49 14.78
C ARG A 39 43.90 28.83 13.75
N TYR A 40 44.26 29.57 12.70
CA TYR A 40 43.36 29.92 11.60
C TYR A 40 42.97 28.71 10.73
N TYR A 41 43.94 27.87 10.37
CA TYR A 41 43.65 26.61 9.65
C TYR A 41 42.78 25.67 10.50
N ARG A 42 43.04 25.57 11.80
CA ARG A 42 42.24 24.75 12.71
C ARG A 42 40.80 25.28 12.86
N SER A 43 40.58 26.59 12.89
CA SER A 43 39.22 27.15 12.93
C SER A 43 38.45 26.87 11.65
N LEU A 44 39.09 27.00 10.47
CA LEU A 44 38.45 26.65 9.19
C LEU A 44 38.09 25.17 9.10
N ALA A 45 38.99 24.28 9.53
CA ALA A 45 38.72 22.84 9.58
C ALA A 45 37.58 22.49 10.56
N GLN A 46 37.52 23.16 11.72
CA GLN A 46 36.41 22.99 12.68
C GLN A 46 35.08 23.47 12.12
N GLU A 47 35.04 24.57 11.37
CA GLU A 47 33.83 25.04 10.71
C GLU A 47 33.33 24.06 9.64
N GLN A 48 34.22 23.43 8.87
CA GLN A 48 33.84 22.41 7.90
C GLN A 48 33.27 21.17 8.60
N ILE A 49 33.94 20.65 9.63
CA ILE A 49 33.45 19.51 10.42
C ILE A 49 32.11 19.83 11.08
N ALA A 50 31.94 21.05 11.60
CA ALA A 50 30.67 21.48 12.21
C ALA A 50 29.55 21.63 11.17
N LYS A 51 29.86 22.10 9.95
CA LYS A 51 28.90 22.16 8.85
C LYS A 51 28.52 20.77 8.35
N GLU A 52 29.49 19.87 8.20
CA GLU A 52 29.26 18.47 7.84
C GLU A 52 28.45 17.75 8.92
N GLY A 53 28.75 17.98 10.20
CA GLY A 53 27.96 17.46 11.33
C GLY A 53 26.52 17.93 11.27
N LYS A 54 26.29 19.25 11.18
CA LYS A 54 24.94 19.82 11.03
C LYS A 54 24.19 19.29 9.82
N ARG A 55 24.88 19.06 8.70
CA ARG A 55 24.26 18.50 7.49
C ARG A 55 23.84 17.06 7.70
N LYS A 56 24.68 16.23 8.34
CA LYS A 56 24.34 14.85 8.70
C LYS A 56 23.18 14.79 9.68
N ASP A 57 23.21 15.61 10.72
CA ASP A 57 22.13 15.68 11.71
C ASP A 57 20.79 16.10 11.05
N ALA A 58 20.84 17.04 10.08
CA ALA A 58 19.66 17.47 9.34
C ALA A 58 19.15 16.38 8.38
N GLU A 59 20.04 15.65 7.73
CA GLU A 59 19.72 14.52 6.84
C GLU A 59 19.08 13.37 7.63
N GLU A 60 19.66 12.97 8.76
CA GLU A 60 19.09 11.96 9.66
C GLU A 60 17.70 12.37 10.16
N HIS A 61 17.53 13.63 10.55
CA HIS A 61 16.22 14.13 10.96
C HIS A 61 15.20 14.11 9.82
N ALA A 62 15.59 14.45 8.59
CA ALA A 62 14.72 14.38 7.43
C ALA A 62 14.30 12.94 7.09
N GLU A 63 15.23 11.99 7.17
CA GLU A 63 14.95 10.55 7.00
C GLU A 63 13.97 10.04 8.04
N LEU A 64 14.16 10.38 9.31
CA LEU A 64 13.25 9.99 10.39
C LEU A 64 11.85 10.56 10.19
N GLN A 65 11.75 11.82 9.76
CA GLN A 65 10.46 12.44 9.43
C GLN A 65 9.77 11.73 8.26
N LEU A 66 10.52 11.39 7.21
CA LEU A 66 10.00 10.67 6.05
C LEU A 66 9.46 9.30 6.45
N GLN A 67 10.23 8.55 7.24
CA GLN A 67 9.85 7.23 7.72
C GLN A 67 8.59 7.31 8.59
N HIS A 68 8.54 8.25 9.54
CA HIS A 68 7.38 8.42 10.41
C HIS A 68 6.11 8.79 9.62
N HIS A 69 6.24 9.65 8.60
CA HIS A 69 5.11 10.00 7.73
C HIS A 69 4.64 8.81 6.91
N PHE A 70 5.56 8.04 6.33
CA PHE A 70 5.24 6.82 5.59
C PHE A 70 4.53 5.78 6.48
N GLU A 71 5.04 5.51 7.68
CA GLU A 71 4.40 4.60 8.64
C GLU A 71 3.02 5.10 9.06
N SER A 72 2.85 6.41 9.22
CA SER A 72 1.55 7.02 9.50
C SER A 72 0.55 6.77 8.36
N ILE A 73 1.00 6.85 7.09
CA ILE A 73 0.15 6.56 5.93
C ILE A 73 -0.32 5.11 5.94
N GLN A 74 0.57 4.15 6.22
CA GLN A 74 0.18 2.74 6.30
C GLN A 74 -0.84 2.51 7.42
N LYS A 75 -0.65 3.14 8.58
CA LYS A 75 -1.62 3.07 9.69
C LYS A 75 -2.98 3.67 9.31
N ILE A 76 -3.02 4.76 8.56
CA ILE A 76 -4.28 5.36 8.08
C ILE A 76 -5.01 4.38 7.14
N ALA A 77 -4.26 3.70 6.26
CA ALA A 77 -4.82 2.69 5.38
C ALA A 77 -5.51 1.57 6.18
N ASP A 78 -4.77 0.99 7.14
CA ASP A 78 -5.20 -0.19 7.90
C ASP A 78 -6.29 0.12 8.93
N ALA A 79 -6.16 1.25 9.65
CA ALA A 79 -6.99 1.56 10.82
C ALA A 79 -8.13 2.55 10.55
N THR A 80 -8.22 3.12 9.34
CA THR A 80 -9.24 4.14 9.04
C THR A 80 -9.92 3.90 7.71
N THR A 81 -9.18 3.97 6.60
CA THR A 81 -9.80 3.99 5.27
C THR A 81 -10.32 2.62 4.85
N LEU A 82 -9.55 1.54 5.07
CA LEU A 82 -10.02 0.19 4.71
C LEU A 82 -11.20 -0.28 5.61
N PRO A 83 -11.16 -0.13 6.94
CA PRO A 83 -12.30 -0.45 7.80
C PRO A 83 -13.58 0.32 7.45
N SER A 84 -13.48 1.55 6.93
CA SER A 84 -14.66 2.33 6.54
C SER A 84 -15.30 1.84 5.23
N VAL A 85 -14.50 1.34 4.28
CA VAL A 85 -14.99 0.95 2.94
C VAL A 85 -15.41 -0.52 2.88
N LEU A 86 -14.73 -1.40 3.64
CA LEU A 86 -14.95 -2.85 3.61
C LEU A 86 -16.41 -3.27 3.89
N PRO A 87 -17.17 -2.65 4.83
CA PRO A 87 -18.59 -2.95 5.01
C PRO A 87 -19.44 -2.65 3.78
N HIS A 88 -19.16 -1.54 3.09
CA HIS A 88 -19.86 -1.17 1.85
C HIS A 88 -19.56 -2.19 0.74
N LEU A 89 -18.31 -2.62 0.62
CA LEU A 89 -17.91 -3.67 -0.32
C LEU A 89 -18.66 -4.98 -0.03
N LYS A 90 -18.75 -5.37 1.24
CA LYS A 90 -19.49 -6.56 1.68
C LYS A 90 -20.96 -6.47 1.29
N ASP A 91 -21.64 -5.39 1.67
CA ASP A 91 -23.07 -5.23 1.44
C ASP A 91 -23.40 -5.24 -0.05
N GLN A 92 -22.60 -4.55 -0.86
CA GLN A 92 -22.76 -4.55 -2.33
C GLN A 92 -22.51 -5.93 -2.93
N LEU A 93 -21.47 -6.65 -2.49
CA LEU A 93 -21.20 -8.00 -3.02
C LEU A 93 -22.31 -8.99 -2.67
N PHE A 94 -22.85 -8.93 -1.45
CA PHE A 94 -23.94 -9.80 -1.02
C PHE A 94 -25.25 -9.47 -1.72
N THR A 95 -25.45 -8.21 -2.12
CA THR A 95 -26.58 -7.78 -2.94
C THR A 95 -26.44 -8.27 -4.38
N LEU A 96 -25.23 -8.18 -4.97
CA LEU A 96 -24.97 -8.62 -6.34
C LEU A 96 -24.98 -10.15 -6.48
N VAL A 97 -24.52 -10.87 -5.46
CA VAL A 97 -24.46 -12.34 -5.44
C VAL A 97 -25.21 -12.88 -4.23
N ASP A 98 -26.53 -12.78 -4.30
CA ASP A 98 -27.42 -13.21 -3.21
C ASP A 98 -27.67 -14.73 -3.24
N LEU A 99 -27.05 -15.43 -2.31
CA LEU A 99 -27.27 -16.87 -2.12
C LEU A 99 -28.49 -17.17 -1.24
N SER A 100 -28.98 -16.20 -0.46
CA SER A 100 -30.04 -16.40 0.53
C SER A 100 -31.33 -16.88 -0.14
N VAL A 101 -31.75 -16.22 -1.23
CA VAL A 101 -32.94 -16.58 -2.01
C VAL A 101 -32.90 -18.03 -2.49
N LEU A 102 -31.74 -18.52 -2.96
CA LEU A 102 -31.60 -19.90 -3.42
C LEU A 102 -31.64 -20.90 -2.26
N THR A 103 -30.98 -20.57 -1.15
CA THR A 103 -31.01 -21.41 0.06
C THR A 103 -32.39 -21.48 0.69
N GLU A 104 -33.14 -20.37 0.74
CA GLU A 104 -34.50 -20.31 1.24
C GLU A 104 -35.45 -21.15 0.39
N LYS A 105 -35.36 -21.05 -0.94
CA LYS A 105 -36.12 -21.92 -1.87
C LYS A 105 -35.83 -23.40 -1.60
N LEU A 106 -34.56 -23.77 -1.40
CA LEU A 106 -34.18 -25.15 -1.06
C LEU A 106 -34.69 -25.62 0.30
N MET A 107 -34.76 -24.73 1.29
CA MET A 107 -35.29 -25.05 2.63
C MET A 107 -36.82 -25.14 2.65
N ALA A 108 -37.52 -24.24 1.96
CA ALA A 108 -38.98 -24.28 1.84
C ALA A 108 -39.47 -25.58 1.20
N GLY A 109 -38.74 -26.10 0.20
CA GLY A 109 -39.03 -27.39 -0.44
C GLY A 109 -38.84 -28.63 0.45
N LYS A 110 -38.23 -28.52 1.64
CA LYS A 110 -38.15 -29.61 2.63
C LYS A 110 -39.39 -29.67 3.55
N GLY A 111 -40.19 -28.59 3.61
CA GLY A 111 -41.22 -28.35 4.63
C GLY A 111 -42.57 -29.02 4.38
N GLN A 112 -43.26 -28.79 3.25
CA GLN A 112 -44.51 -29.48 2.87
C GLN A 112 -45.10 -28.98 1.51
N ALA A 113 -45.83 -29.87 0.84
CA ALA A 113 -46.87 -29.70 -0.20
C ALA A 113 -46.56 -29.02 -1.56
N ALA A 114 -45.54 -28.16 -1.68
CA ALA A 114 -45.00 -27.70 -2.96
C ALA A 114 -43.60 -28.28 -3.14
N ALA A 115 -43.52 -29.60 -3.32
CA ALA A 115 -42.25 -30.27 -3.55
C ALA A 115 -41.66 -29.73 -4.86
N LEU A 116 -40.66 -28.86 -4.77
CA LEU A 116 -39.81 -28.47 -5.90
C LEU A 116 -39.52 -29.74 -6.70
N GLY A 117 -39.86 -29.71 -7.99
CA GLY A 117 -39.63 -30.86 -8.85
C GLY A 117 -38.16 -31.27 -8.78
N HIS A 118 -37.86 -32.56 -8.85
CA HIS A 118 -36.46 -33.04 -8.72
C HIS A 118 -35.50 -32.30 -9.68
N LYS A 119 -35.96 -32.01 -10.89
CA LYS A 119 -35.23 -31.24 -11.91
C LYS A 119 -34.99 -29.78 -11.48
N GLU A 120 -35.99 -29.13 -10.91
CA GLU A 120 -35.90 -27.74 -10.44
C GLU A 120 -34.96 -27.64 -9.23
N LYS A 121 -35.05 -28.60 -8.30
CA LYS A 121 -34.14 -28.69 -7.17
C LYS A 121 -32.69 -28.83 -7.62
N ILE A 122 -32.40 -29.71 -8.58
CA ILE A 122 -31.04 -29.85 -9.13
C ILE A 122 -30.60 -28.53 -9.78
N GLY A 123 -31.46 -27.87 -10.56
CA GLY A 123 -31.16 -26.57 -11.15
C GLY A 123 -30.75 -25.52 -10.12
N ILE A 124 -31.46 -25.43 -9.00
CA ILE A 124 -31.11 -24.50 -7.91
C ILE A 124 -29.74 -24.85 -7.29
N TRP A 125 -29.41 -26.13 -7.14
CA TRP A 125 -28.10 -26.53 -6.64
C TRP A 125 -26.97 -26.23 -7.62
N GLU A 126 -27.21 -26.38 -8.93
CA GLU A 126 -26.23 -26.02 -9.97
C GLU A 126 -25.98 -24.50 -10.01
N GLU A 127 -27.03 -23.70 -9.85
CA GLU A 127 -26.91 -22.25 -9.71
C GLU A 127 -26.17 -21.86 -8.42
N LEU A 128 -26.53 -22.48 -7.29
CA LEU A 128 -25.85 -22.27 -6.02
C LEU A 128 -24.37 -22.66 -6.09
N LYS A 129 -24.02 -23.70 -6.84
CA LYS A 129 -22.64 -24.13 -7.07
C LYS A 129 -21.83 -23.02 -7.73
N VAL A 130 -22.31 -22.48 -8.85
CA VAL A 130 -21.63 -21.39 -9.56
C VAL A 130 -21.55 -20.15 -8.66
N LEU A 131 -22.68 -19.68 -8.13
CA LEU A 131 -22.71 -18.42 -7.36
C LEU A 131 -21.91 -18.49 -6.05
N SER A 132 -21.81 -19.65 -5.41
CA SER A 132 -20.97 -19.78 -4.20
C SER A 132 -19.49 -19.54 -4.51
N PHE A 133 -19.00 -20.11 -5.61
CA PHE A 133 -17.63 -19.85 -6.07
C PHE A 133 -17.47 -18.42 -6.58
N THR A 134 -18.43 -17.91 -7.37
CA THR A 134 -18.41 -16.52 -7.86
C THR A 134 -18.29 -15.55 -6.71
N ARG A 135 -19.11 -15.68 -5.66
CA ARG A 135 -19.07 -14.77 -4.51
C ARG A 135 -17.72 -14.81 -3.79
N THR A 136 -17.19 -16.00 -3.54
CA THR A 136 -15.92 -16.16 -2.82
C THR A 136 -14.74 -15.66 -3.64
N VAL A 137 -14.69 -15.96 -4.93
CA VAL A 137 -13.63 -15.45 -5.82
C VAL A 137 -13.74 -13.92 -5.95
N SER A 138 -14.95 -13.38 -6.13
CA SER A 138 -15.17 -11.93 -6.15
C SER A 138 -14.76 -11.26 -4.84
N ALA A 139 -14.94 -11.91 -3.69
CA ALA A 139 -14.45 -11.41 -2.41
C ALA A 139 -12.92 -11.35 -2.36
N VAL A 140 -12.23 -12.41 -2.80
CA VAL A 140 -10.76 -12.45 -2.88
C VAL A 140 -10.23 -11.33 -3.77
N PHE A 141 -10.75 -11.21 -5.00
CA PHE A 141 -10.30 -10.20 -5.94
C PHE A 141 -10.62 -8.78 -5.47
N SER A 142 -11.83 -8.55 -4.95
CA SER A 142 -12.24 -7.21 -4.54
C SER A 142 -11.49 -6.73 -3.30
N VAL A 143 -11.20 -7.60 -2.32
CA VAL A 143 -10.37 -7.25 -1.15
C VAL A 143 -8.93 -6.94 -1.57
N ALA A 144 -8.31 -7.79 -2.39
CA ALA A 144 -6.94 -7.56 -2.86
C ALA A 144 -6.82 -6.28 -3.70
N LEU A 145 -7.74 -6.08 -4.66
CA LEU A 145 -7.78 -4.87 -5.47
C LEU A 145 -7.99 -3.62 -4.62
N LEU A 146 -8.94 -3.67 -3.67
CA LEU A 146 -9.24 -2.55 -2.79
C LEU A 146 -8.02 -2.15 -1.95
N ASP A 147 -7.37 -3.12 -1.30
CA ASP A 147 -6.23 -2.85 -0.42
C ASP A 147 -5.06 -2.24 -1.20
N VAL A 148 -4.62 -2.88 -2.30
CA VAL A 148 -3.48 -2.39 -3.09
C VAL A 148 -3.80 -1.04 -3.75
N PHE A 149 -5.04 -0.83 -4.21
CA PHE A 149 -5.47 0.45 -4.76
C PHE A 149 -5.47 1.58 -3.73
N LEU A 150 -6.08 1.34 -2.56
CA LEU A 150 -6.16 2.31 -1.47
C LEU A 150 -4.75 2.70 -1.00
N ARG A 151 -3.84 1.73 -0.86
CA ARG A 151 -2.44 2.01 -0.54
C ARG A 151 -1.77 2.82 -1.65
N THR A 152 -2.03 2.53 -2.91
CA THR A 152 -1.51 3.32 -4.04
C THR A 152 -1.95 4.78 -3.91
N GLN A 153 -3.25 5.04 -3.71
CA GLN A 153 -3.79 6.39 -3.57
C GLN A 153 -3.20 7.12 -2.36
N LEU A 154 -3.19 6.49 -1.19
CA LEU A 154 -2.69 7.13 0.03
C LEU A 154 -1.19 7.43 -0.05
N ASN A 155 -0.38 6.59 -0.71
CA ASN A 155 1.04 6.86 -0.88
C ASN A 155 1.30 7.99 -1.91
N ILE A 156 0.56 8.04 -3.03
CA ILE A 156 0.64 9.18 -3.98
C ILE A 156 0.28 10.48 -3.27
N LEU A 157 -0.87 10.49 -2.57
CA LEU A 157 -1.35 11.66 -1.85
C LEU A 157 -0.38 12.07 -0.74
N GLY A 158 0.05 11.10 0.07
CA GLY A 158 0.96 11.32 1.18
C GLY A 158 2.30 11.92 0.73
N ARG A 159 2.83 11.46 -0.41
CA ARG A 159 4.05 12.01 -1.02
C ARG A 159 3.84 13.47 -1.44
N ARG A 160 2.70 13.79 -2.06
CA ARG A 160 2.37 15.17 -2.46
C ARG A 160 2.29 16.11 -1.27
N VAL A 161 1.57 15.70 -0.22
CA VAL A 161 1.44 16.46 1.03
C VAL A 161 2.78 16.63 1.75
N TYR A 162 3.62 15.59 1.76
CA TYR A 162 4.97 15.67 2.33
C TYR A 162 5.84 16.69 1.58
N LEU A 163 5.85 16.65 0.24
CA LEU A 163 6.61 17.59 -0.58
C LEU A 163 6.15 19.04 -0.39
N GLU A 164 4.84 19.28 -0.20
CA GLU A 164 4.32 20.61 0.15
C GLU A 164 4.82 21.08 1.52
N THR A 165 4.82 20.21 2.53
CA THR A 165 5.29 20.54 3.89
C THR A 165 6.79 20.81 3.92
N ALA A 166 7.57 20.04 3.16
CA ALA A 166 9.02 20.23 3.02
C ALA A 166 9.36 21.55 2.29
N ARG A 167 8.55 21.95 1.31
CA ARG A 167 8.66 23.27 0.64
C ARG A 167 8.42 24.41 1.61
N ASP A 168 7.39 24.33 2.44
CA ASP A 168 7.08 25.39 3.43
C ASP A 168 8.20 25.59 4.47
N SER A 169 9.04 24.56 4.65
CA SER A 169 10.22 24.61 5.53
C SER A 169 11.49 25.12 4.83
N SER A 170 11.48 25.21 3.50
CA SER A 170 12.63 25.58 2.66
C SER A 170 12.39 26.95 2.02
N GLU A 171 13.08 28.00 2.48
CA GLU A 171 12.94 29.38 1.93
C GLU A 171 13.38 29.52 0.46
N ASP A 172 13.92 28.47 -0.17
CA ASP A 172 14.37 28.48 -1.56
C ASP A 172 13.22 28.15 -2.54
N VAL A 173 12.92 29.14 -3.38
CA VAL A 173 11.93 29.17 -4.46
C VAL A 173 12.26 28.08 -5.51
N LEU A 174 11.79 26.85 -5.29
CA LEU A 174 11.72 25.83 -6.34
C LEU A 174 10.61 26.22 -7.34
N PRO A 175 10.83 26.08 -8.67
CA PRO A 175 9.82 26.41 -9.67
C PRO A 175 8.54 25.59 -9.47
N GLU A 176 7.40 26.28 -9.63
CA GLU A 176 6.03 25.76 -9.52
C GLU A 176 5.78 24.62 -10.51
N LEU A 177 5.99 23.36 -10.11
CA LEU A 177 5.57 22.22 -10.94
C LEU A 177 4.09 21.86 -10.69
N HIS A 178 3.55 22.16 -9.49
CA HIS A 178 2.17 21.90 -9.09
C HIS A 178 1.71 22.86 -7.98
N SER A 179 0.47 23.33 -8.04
CA SER A 179 -0.19 24.14 -7.00
C SER A 179 -0.47 23.32 -5.73
N ARG A 180 -0.74 23.99 -4.60
CA ARG A 180 -1.00 23.33 -3.31
C ARG A 180 -2.33 22.57 -3.35
N LEU A 181 -2.34 21.35 -2.78
CA LEU A 181 -3.54 20.53 -2.67
C LEU A 181 -4.51 21.07 -1.60
N THR A 182 -5.70 21.50 -2.03
CA THR A 182 -6.80 21.87 -1.12
C THR A 182 -7.35 20.65 -0.38
N LYS A 183 -7.96 20.86 0.79
CA LYS A 183 -8.58 19.76 1.55
C LYS A 183 -9.71 19.11 0.76
N ALA A 184 -10.48 19.90 0.02
CA ALA A 184 -11.51 19.41 -0.89
C ALA A 184 -10.94 18.44 -1.95
N CYS A 185 -9.81 18.78 -2.59
CA CYS A 185 -9.13 17.91 -3.55
C CYS A 185 -8.64 16.61 -2.89
N GLN A 186 -8.02 16.69 -1.72
CA GLN A 186 -7.54 15.52 -0.97
C GLN A 186 -8.69 14.56 -0.63
N HIS A 187 -9.79 15.08 -0.08
CA HIS A 187 -10.97 14.28 0.27
C HIS A 187 -11.61 13.63 -0.95
N ARG A 188 -11.71 14.35 -2.08
CA ARG A 188 -12.30 13.80 -3.31
C ARG A 188 -11.42 12.71 -3.92
N PHE A 189 -10.10 12.87 -3.87
CA PHE A 189 -9.17 11.85 -4.34
C PHE A 189 -9.24 10.58 -3.49
N VAL A 190 -9.24 10.70 -2.15
CA VAL A 190 -9.42 9.53 -1.26
C VAL A 190 -10.79 8.87 -1.45
N GLY A 191 -11.84 9.66 -1.69
CA GLY A 191 -13.20 9.16 -1.95
C GLY A 191 -13.36 8.32 -3.22
N LEU A 192 -12.37 8.31 -4.12
CA LEU A 192 -12.38 7.41 -5.30
C LEU A 192 -12.37 5.93 -4.91
N VAL A 193 -11.94 5.59 -3.69
CA VAL A 193 -12.03 4.24 -3.14
C VAL A 193 -13.44 3.65 -3.19
N ASP A 194 -14.47 4.49 -3.11
CA ASP A 194 -15.88 4.09 -3.16
C ASP A 194 -16.30 3.64 -4.57
N TYR A 195 -15.51 3.93 -5.60
CA TYR A 195 -15.80 3.50 -6.97
C TYR A 195 -15.92 1.98 -7.09
N LEU A 196 -15.03 1.23 -6.41
CA LEU A 196 -15.06 -0.23 -6.47
C LEU A 196 -16.37 -0.78 -5.91
N PRO A 197 -16.77 -0.53 -4.64
CA PRO A 197 -18.04 -1.02 -4.11
C PRO A 197 -19.27 -0.65 -4.96
N TYR A 198 -19.37 0.60 -5.43
CA TYR A 198 -20.61 1.10 -6.03
C TYR A 198 -20.70 0.95 -7.55
N THR A 199 -19.57 0.88 -8.25
CA THR A 199 -19.55 0.84 -9.72
C THR A 199 -18.76 -0.36 -10.22
N GLY A 200 -17.47 -0.45 -9.90
CA GLY A 200 -16.59 -1.45 -10.49
C GLY A 200 -16.84 -2.90 -10.04
N LEU A 201 -17.42 -3.10 -8.86
CA LEU A 201 -17.71 -4.42 -8.31
C LEU A 201 -18.69 -5.20 -9.19
N LYS A 202 -19.66 -4.53 -9.81
CA LYS A 202 -20.61 -5.17 -10.72
C LYS A 202 -19.91 -5.82 -11.91
N ASP A 203 -18.99 -5.08 -12.54
CA ASP A 203 -18.24 -5.57 -13.69
C ASP A 203 -17.26 -6.68 -13.27
N LEU A 204 -16.62 -6.53 -12.10
CA LEU A 204 -15.78 -7.58 -11.53
C LEU A 204 -16.57 -8.88 -11.29
N VAL A 205 -17.75 -8.79 -10.69
CA VAL A 205 -18.61 -9.95 -10.44
C VAL A 205 -19.03 -10.63 -11.74
N ASN A 206 -19.36 -9.88 -12.78
CA ASN A 206 -19.73 -10.45 -14.08
C ASN A 206 -18.55 -11.21 -14.74
N ASP A 207 -17.36 -10.63 -14.71
CA ASP A 207 -16.15 -11.26 -15.26
C ASP A 207 -15.79 -12.52 -14.47
N VAL A 208 -15.83 -12.43 -13.12
CA VAL A 208 -15.59 -13.57 -12.22
C VAL A 208 -16.63 -14.65 -12.41
N GLN A 209 -17.91 -14.31 -12.58
CA GLN A 209 -18.97 -15.28 -12.83
C GLN A 209 -18.71 -16.04 -14.13
N THR A 210 -18.36 -15.32 -15.20
CA THR A 210 -18.04 -15.93 -16.50
C THR A 210 -16.86 -16.92 -16.39
N ALA A 211 -15.79 -16.54 -15.68
CA ALA A 211 -14.66 -17.43 -15.43
C ALA A 211 -15.06 -18.64 -14.57
N THR A 212 -15.85 -18.42 -13.53
CA THR A 212 -16.33 -19.47 -12.63
C THR A 212 -17.23 -20.47 -13.37
N GLU A 213 -18.11 -20.02 -14.24
CA GLU A 213 -18.95 -20.88 -15.08
C GLU A 213 -18.11 -21.78 -16.00
N GLN A 214 -17.01 -21.28 -16.52
CA GLN A 214 -16.11 -22.06 -17.39
C GLN A 214 -15.34 -23.15 -16.63
N VAL A 215 -14.92 -22.88 -15.39
CA VAL A 215 -14.12 -23.81 -14.56
C VAL A 215 -15.00 -24.76 -13.75
N VAL A 216 -15.97 -24.22 -13.01
CA VAL A 216 -16.81 -24.97 -12.06
C VAL A 216 -18.08 -25.51 -12.71
N GLY A 217 -18.58 -24.86 -13.76
CA GLY A 217 -19.82 -25.27 -14.43
C GLY A 217 -19.78 -26.69 -14.99
N ARG A 218 -18.59 -27.16 -15.42
CA ARG A 218 -18.37 -28.50 -15.99
C ARG A 218 -18.37 -29.64 -14.96
N ARG A 219 -18.28 -29.33 -13.67
CA ARG A 219 -18.19 -30.32 -12.58
C ARG A 219 -19.57 -30.71 -12.08
N GLU A 220 -19.80 -31.96 -11.72
CA GLU A 220 -21.07 -32.39 -11.13
C GLU A 220 -21.09 -32.13 -9.63
N LEU A 221 -22.28 -31.86 -9.08
CA LEU A 221 -22.49 -31.69 -7.63
C LEU A 221 -22.05 -32.90 -6.78
N ARG A 222 -21.96 -34.08 -7.41
CA ARG A 222 -21.60 -35.36 -6.77
C ARG A 222 -20.11 -35.67 -6.85
N ASP A 223 -19.36 -34.93 -7.65
CA ASP A 223 -17.93 -35.14 -7.81
C ASP A 223 -17.27 -35.04 -6.44
N LYS A 224 -16.48 -36.07 -6.10
CA LYS A 224 -15.64 -36.04 -4.91
C LYS A 224 -14.44 -35.18 -5.24
N VAL A 225 -14.33 -34.05 -4.56
CA VAL A 225 -13.24 -33.09 -4.74
C VAL A 225 -12.32 -33.21 -3.53
N GLN A 226 -11.05 -33.47 -3.79
CA GLN A 226 -10.02 -33.39 -2.77
C GLN A 226 -9.70 -31.93 -2.45
N LEU A 227 -9.16 -31.68 -1.26
CA LEU A 227 -8.91 -30.32 -0.85
C LEU A 227 -7.80 -29.61 -1.64
N ALA A 228 -6.81 -30.38 -2.13
CA ALA A 228 -5.82 -29.88 -3.07
C ALA A 228 -6.48 -29.45 -4.39
N GLU A 229 -7.38 -30.29 -4.93
CA GLU A 229 -8.15 -29.98 -6.14
C GLU A 229 -9.07 -28.76 -5.96
N LEU A 230 -9.57 -28.51 -4.74
CA LEU A 230 -10.34 -27.30 -4.44
C LEU A 230 -9.47 -26.03 -4.55
N GLY A 231 -8.22 -26.09 -4.07
CA GLY A 231 -7.23 -25.04 -4.28
C GLY A 231 -6.96 -24.80 -5.77
N ASP A 232 -6.82 -25.88 -6.54
CA ASP A 232 -6.60 -25.80 -7.99
C ASP A 232 -7.79 -25.17 -8.72
N ILE A 233 -9.04 -25.40 -8.27
CA ILE A 233 -10.23 -24.74 -8.84
C ILE A 233 -10.14 -23.22 -8.68
N PHE A 234 -9.76 -22.73 -7.50
CA PHE A 234 -9.58 -21.30 -7.27
C PHE A 234 -8.45 -20.72 -8.13
N GLN A 235 -7.32 -21.44 -8.23
CA GLN A 235 -6.19 -21.01 -9.03
C GLN A 235 -6.50 -20.99 -10.53
N GLN A 236 -7.21 -22.00 -11.04
CA GLN A 236 -7.68 -22.04 -12.43
C GLN A 236 -8.65 -20.89 -12.73
N THR A 237 -9.56 -20.58 -11.81
CA THR A 237 -10.50 -19.46 -11.96
C THR A 237 -9.75 -18.12 -12.02
N ARG A 238 -8.71 -17.94 -11.19
CA ARG A 238 -7.83 -16.77 -11.26
C ARG A 238 -7.08 -16.69 -12.58
N GLN A 239 -6.44 -17.78 -13.02
CA GLN A 239 -5.73 -17.82 -14.30
C GLN A 239 -6.66 -17.48 -15.48
N GLN A 240 -7.91 -17.94 -15.43
CA GLN A 240 -8.92 -17.63 -16.44
C GLN A 240 -9.27 -16.14 -16.48
N LEU A 241 -9.24 -15.43 -15.34
CA LEU A 241 -9.42 -13.98 -15.29
C LEU A 241 -8.18 -13.25 -15.81
N GLU A 242 -7.01 -13.58 -15.29
CA GLU A 242 -5.74 -12.94 -15.66
C GLU A 242 -5.43 -13.08 -17.17
N SER A 243 -5.88 -14.17 -17.80
CA SER A 243 -5.69 -14.41 -19.24
C SER A 243 -6.45 -13.44 -20.17
N GLN A 244 -7.42 -12.68 -19.67
CA GLN A 244 -8.31 -11.84 -20.50
C GLN A 244 -7.76 -10.43 -20.78
N GLU A 245 -6.43 -10.23 -20.70
CA GLU A 245 -5.79 -8.91 -20.81
C GLU A 245 -6.49 -7.83 -19.96
N LEU A 246 -6.89 -8.21 -18.73
CA LEU A 246 -7.68 -7.34 -17.86
C LEU A 246 -6.86 -6.13 -17.42
N GLN A 247 -7.39 -4.94 -17.71
CA GLN A 247 -6.93 -3.71 -17.08
C GLN A 247 -7.59 -3.58 -15.70
N TRP A 248 -6.87 -3.97 -14.65
CA TRP A 248 -7.36 -3.91 -13.26
C TRP A 248 -7.92 -2.54 -12.87
N GLY A 249 -7.36 -1.47 -13.47
CA GLY A 249 -7.83 -0.10 -13.27
C GLY A 249 -9.32 0.11 -13.58
N LYS A 250 -9.92 -0.67 -14.49
CA LYS A 250 -11.34 -0.52 -14.86
C LYS A 250 -12.31 -0.77 -13.69
N TYR A 251 -11.89 -1.53 -12.68
CA TYR A 251 -12.73 -1.85 -11.52
C TYR A 251 -12.58 -0.86 -10.37
N VAL A 252 -11.47 -0.12 -10.32
CA VAL A 252 -11.14 0.74 -9.16
C VAL A 252 -11.14 2.22 -9.49
N LEU A 253 -11.03 2.57 -10.78
CA LEU A 253 -10.95 3.96 -11.22
C LEU A 253 -11.87 4.23 -12.42
N PRO A 254 -12.62 5.35 -12.43
CA PRO A 254 -13.34 5.80 -13.61
C PRO A 254 -12.43 5.98 -14.84
N ALA A 255 -12.97 5.67 -16.02
CA ALA A 255 -12.27 5.85 -17.29
C ALA A 255 -11.95 7.33 -17.56
N ASP A 256 -12.91 8.21 -17.27
CA ASP A 256 -12.77 9.65 -17.40
C ASP A 256 -12.43 10.27 -16.04
N ASN A 257 -11.62 11.33 -16.03
CA ASN A 257 -11.33 12.10 -14.81
C ASN A 257 -12.56 12.89 -14.31
N SER A 258 -13.71 12.78 -15.00
CA SER A 258 -14.98 13.35 -14.56
C SER A 258 -15.58 12.52 -13.41
N VAL A 259 -15.17 12.83 -12.19
CA VAL A 259 -15.67 12.18 -10.99
C VAL A 259 -17.09 12.69 -10.70
N SER A 260 -18.13 11.99 -11.18
CA SER A 260 -19.52 12.23 -10.75
C SER A 260 -19.81 11.40 -9.49
N LEU A 261 -19.11 11.69 -8.39
CA LEU A 261 -19.43 11.08 -7.09
C LEU A 261 -20.59 11.86 -6.45
N PRO A 262 -21.48 11.19 -5.69
CA PRO A 262 -22.48 11.88 -4.89
C PRO A 262 -21.78 12.89 -4.00
N ALA A 263 -22.20 14.15 -4.06
CA ALA A 263 -21.66 15.20 -3.20
C ALA A 263 -21.81 14.75 -1.75
N MET A 264 -20.68 14.43 -1.09
CA MET A 264 -20.67 14.19 0.34
C MET A 264 -21.12 15.49 1.00
N SER A 265 -22.32 15.46 1.55
CA SER A 265 -22.96 16.57 2.26
C SER A 265 -22.15 16.91 3.52
N GLY A 266 -21.52 18.08 3.55
CA GLY A 266 -20.83 18.57 4.73
C GLY A 266 -20.04 19.85 4.50
N ASP A 267 -20.67 20.97 4.82
CA ASP A 267 -20.19 22.33 5.14
C ASP A 267 -18.82 22.85 4.65
N ALA A 268 -18.92 24.09 4.14
CA ALA A 268 -17.90 25.01 3.64
C ALA A 268 -17.56 24.83 2.15
N GLU A 269 -18.09 25.74 1.33
CA GLU A 269 -17.59 26.10 0.01
C GLU A 269 -16.11 26.51 0.08
N GLU A 270 -15.18 25.56 0.24
CA GLU A 270 -13.94 25.67 -0.52
C GLU A 270 -14.38 25.60 -1.99
N ARG A 271 -14.37 26.76 -2.67
CA ARG A 271 -14.78 26.86 -4.07
C ARG A 271 -13.88 25.93 -4.88
N TRP A 272 -14.41 24.76 -5.23
CA TRP A 272 -13.82 23.85 -6.20
C TRP A 272 -13.43 24.64 -7.45
N GLY A 273 -12.12 24.85 -7.62
CA GLY A 273 -11.55 25.68 -8.66
C GLY A 273 -11.07 24.86 -9.86
N ALA A 274 -10.66 25.57 -10.91
CA ALA A 274 -9.97 24.93 -12.04
C ALA A 274 -8.65 24.26 -11.61
N GLU A 275 -7.96 24.82 -10.61
CA GLU A 275 -6.73 24.25 -10.04
C GLU A 275 -6.98 22.94 -9.30
N ASP A 276 -8.11 22.81 -8.58
CA ASP A 276 -8.48 21.55 -7.90
C ASP A 276 -8.80 20.45 -8.91
N GLU A 277 -9.46 20.81 -10.01
CA GLU A 277 -9.75 19.89 -11.12
C GLU A 277 -8.45 19.40 -11.78
N GLU A 278 -7.51 20.30 -12.04
CA GLU A 278 -6.20 19.95 -12.61
C GLU A 278 -5.37 19.07 -11.67
N ASN A 279 -5.36 19.40 -10.37
CA ASN A 279 -4.68 18.61 -9.35
C ASN A 279 -5.29 17.22 -9.20
N LEU A 280 -6.63 17.12 -9.15
CA LEU A 280 -7.32 15.84 -9.10
C LEU A 280 -7.03 15.01 -10.36
N ALA A 281 -7.10 15.62 -11.55
CA ALA A 281 -6.77 14.97 -12.81
C ALA A 281 -5.33 14.43 -12.80
N ALA A 282 -4.35 15.23 -12.35
CA ALA A 282 -2.96 14.80 -12.24
C ALA A 282 -2.78 13.62 -11.27
N LEU A 283 -3.47 13.62 -10.13
CA LEU A 283 -3.46 12.50 -9.17
C LEU A 283 -4.09 11.23 -9.78
N MET A 284 -5.21 11.37 -10.48
CA MET A 284 -5.89 10.27 -11.17
C MET A 284 -5.04 9.70 -12.31
N ASP A 285 -4.39 10.56 -13.09
CA ASP A 285 -3.52 10.15 -14.20
C ASP A 285 -2.28 9.41 -13.70
N GLU A 286 -1.68 9.89 -12.60
CA GLU A 286 -0.59 9.18 -11.95
C GLU A 286 -1.05 7.81 -11.43
N THR A 287 -2.20 7.77 -10.74
CA THR A 287 -2.79 6.52 -10.25
C THR A 287 -3.02 5.55 -11.39
N ARG A 288 -3.59 6.01 -12.51
CA ARG A 288 -3.82 5.19 -13.71
C ARG A 288 -2.50 4.67 -14.30
N GLY A 289 -1.45 5.48 -14.30
CA GLY A 289 -0.11 5.07 -14.69
C GLY A 289 0.42 3.92 -13.83
N ILE A 290 0.24 3.98 -12.51
CA ILE A 290 0.65 2.92 -11.59
C ILE A 290 -0.23 1.67 -11.76
N LEU A 291 -1.55 1.81 -11.89
CA LEU A 291 -2.47 0.69 -12.08
C LEU A 291 -2.20 -0.12 -13.36
N ASN A 292 -1.65 0.52 -14.38
CA ASN A 292 -1.27 -0.11 -15.64
C ASN A 292 0.18 -0.63 -15.66
N SER A 293 0.91 -0.50 -14.54
CA SER A 293 2.30 -0.95 -14.42
C SER A 293 2.39 -2.45 -14.14
N SER A 294 3.53 -3.04 -14.50
CA SER A 294 3.81 -4.45 -14.19
C SER A 294 3.99 -4.68 -12.68
N GLU A 295 4.48 -3.66 -11.98
CA GLU A 295 4.73 -3.64 -10.55
C GLU A 295 3.42 -3.77 -9.78
N PHE A 296 2.39 -3.00 -10.18
CA PHE A 296 1.05 -3.15 -9.61
C PHE A 296 0.48 -4.55 -9.86
N ALA A 297 0.60 -5.06 -11.09
CA ALA A 297 0.11 -6.40 -11.42
C ALA A 297 0.81 -7.50 -10.60
N ASN A 298 2.13 -7.38 -10.39
CA ASN A 298 2.91 -8.32 -9.58
C ASN A 298 2.50 -8.29 -8.11
N VAL A 299 2.29 -7.10 -7.56
CA VAL A 299 1.89 -6.93 -6.14
C VAL A 299 0.47 -7.42 -5.92
N LEU A 300 -0.44 -7.12 -6.85
CA LEU A 300 -1.79 -7.66 -6.83
C LEU A 300 -1.77 -9.19 -6.91
N SER A 301 -0.96 -9.75 -7.80
CA SER A 301 -0.76 -11.20 -7.91
C SER A 301 -0.28 -11.82 -6.60
N ALA A 302 0.72 -11.22 -5.94
CA ALA A 302 1.20 -11.66 -4.63
C ALA A 302 0.13 -11.58 -3.53
N ALA A 303 -0.67 -10.51 -3.52
CA ALA A 303 -1.79 -10.36 -2.60
C ALA A 303 -2.87 -11.44 -2.83
N LEU A 304 -3.21 -11.72 -4.08
CA LEU A 304 -4.14 -12.81 -4.44
C LEU A 304 -3.62 -14.17 -4.02
N ASP A 305 -2.33 -14.47 -4.25
CA ASP A 305 -1.70 -15.73 -3.81
C ASP A 305 -1.76 -15.90 -2.30
N CYS A 306 -1.48 -14.82 -1.55
CA CYS A 306 -1.59 -14.81 -0.10
C CYS A 306 -3.02 -15.12 0.37
N LEU A 307 -4.02 -14.41 -0.15
CA LEU A 307 -5.42 -14.63 0.22
C LEU A 307 -5.90 -16.04 -0.12
N LEU A 308 -5.56 -16.54 -1.31
CA LEU A 308 -5.94 -17.90 -1.72
C LEU A 308 -5.28 -18.95 -0.83
N THR A 309 -4.02 -18.75 -0.44
CA THR A 309 -3.29 -19.65 0.47
C THR A 309 -3.91 -19.68 1.87
N ASP A 310 -4.27 -18.52 2.41
CA ASP A 310 -4.92 -18.41 3.71
C ASP A 310 -6.32 -19.04 3.69
N MET A 311 -7.10 -18.79 2.64
CA MET A 311 -8.42 -19.41 2.44
C MET A 311 -8.31 -20.93 2.32
N GLN A 312 -7.35 -21.42 1.54
CA GLN A 312 -7.12 -22.86 1.43
C GLN A 312 -6.77 -23.48 2.78
N SER A 313 -5.94 -22.80 3.58
CA SER A 313 -5.59 -23.23 4.93
C SER A 313 -6.82 -23.33 5.83
N ASP A 314 -7.73 -22.36 5.78
CA ASP A 314 -8.99 -22.39 6.53
C ASP A 314 -9.92 -23.51 6.12
N LEU A 315 -10.02 -23.76 4.81
CA LEU A 315 -10.76 -24.90 4.30
C LEU A 315 -10.11 -26.22 4.76
N ARG A 316 -8.76 -26.29 4.88
CA ARG A 316 -8.07 -27.46 5.45
C ARG A 316 -8.43 -27.68 6.90
N LEU A 317 -8.49 -26.62 7.69
CA LEU A 317 -8.92 -26.70 9.09
C LEU A 317 -10.37 -27.15 9.21
N ALA A 318 -11.28 -26.66 8.35
CA ALA A 318 -12.69 -27.04 8.38
C ALA A 318 -12.95 -28.51 8.01
N PHE A 319 -12.04 -29.14 7.26
CA PHE A 319 -12.20 -30.49 6.73
C PHE A 319 -11.14 -31.50 7.22
N GLN A 320 -10.45 -31.24 8.34
CA GLN A 320 -9.39 -32.12 8.87
C GLN A 320 -9.83 -33.58 9.07
N ASP A 321 -11.08 -33.79 9.50
CA ASP A 321 -11.64 -35.12 9.76
C ASP A 321 -12.34 -35.74 8.53
N SER A 322 -12.19 -35.13 7.35
CA SER A 322 -12.86 -35.59 6.13
C SER A 322 -12.15 -36.78 5.49
N PRO A 323 -12.90 -37.66 4.79
CA PRO A 323 -12.33 -38.84 4.14
C PRO A 323 -11.30 -38.48 3.06
N GLU A 324 -10.21 -39.24 2.98
CA GLU A 324 -9.14 -39.07 1.97
C GLU A 324 -9.66 -39.22 0.52
N ASP A 325 -10.76 -39.97 0.35
CA ASP A 325 -11.46 -40.19 -0.92
C ASP A 325 -12.12 -38.91 -1.50
N GLY A 326 -12.07 -37.78 -0.80
CA GLY A 326 -12.63 -36.50 -1.23
C GLY A 326 -14.07 -36.26 -0.77
N ILE A 327 -14.47 -34.99 -0.83
CA ILE A 327 -15.75 -34.50 -0.33
C ILE A 327 -16.65 -34.18 -1.52
N PRO A 328 -17.92 -34.62 -1.55
CA PRO A 328 -18.86 -34.23 -2.59
C PRO A 328 -18.95 -32.71 -2.72
N LEU A 329 -18.85 -32.18 -3.94
CA LEU A 329 -18.83 -30.74 -4.21
C LEU A 329 -20.02 -30.00 -3.58
N ALA A 330 -21.21 -30.58 -3.59
CA ALA A 330 -22.39 -29.99 -2.95
C ALA A 330 -22.22 -29.73 -1.44
N LYS A 331 -21.40 -30.53 -0.73
CA LYS A 331 -21.09 -30.34 0.70
C LYS A 331 -20.03 -29.26 0.93
N LEU A 332 -19.22 -28.94 -0.07
CA LEU A 332 -18.20 -27.90 0.02
C LEU A 332 -18.81 -26.49 -0.12
N LEU A 333 -19.93 -26.34 -0.85
CA LEU A 333 -20.52 -25.04 -1.16
C LEU A 333 -20.77 -24.13 0.06
N PRO A 334 -21.35 -24.62 1.18
CA PRO A 334 -21.56 -23.76 2.35
C PRO A 334 -20.24 -23.25 2.97
N HIS A 335 -19.19 -24.07 2.92
CA HIS A 335 -17.87 -23.68 3.45
C HIS A 335 -17.15 -22.71 2.52
N VAL A 336 -17.20 -22.94 1.21
CA VAL A 336 -16.70 -21.98 0.21
C VAL A 336 -17.37 -20.62 0.39
N ALA A 337 -18.71 -20.62 0.49
CA ALA A 337 -19.51 -19.42 0.70
C ALA A 337 -19.24 -18.74 2.06
N GLY A 338 -18.89 -19.53 3.09
CA GLY A 338 -18.54 -19.08 4.43
C GLY A 338 -17.17 -18.40 4.50
N VAL A 339 -16.14 -18.96 3.85
CA VAL A 339 -14.83 -18.32 3.79
C VAL A 339 -14.87 -17.00 3.00
N GLY A 340 -15.68 -16.95 1.93
CA GLY A 340 -15.96 -15.69 1.23
C GLY A 340 -16.55 -14.60 2.14
N ASN A 341 -17.37 -14.97 3.13
CA ASN A 341 -17.87 -14.01 4.13
C ASN A 341 -16.76 -13.59 5.11
N ALA A 342 -15.93 -14.51 5.58
CA ALA A 342 -14.84 -14.23 6.51
C ALA A 342 -13.80 -13.25 5.93
N LEU A 343 -13.54 -13.32 4.62
CA LEU A 343 -12.71 -12.35 3.88
C LEU A 343 -13.22 -10.91 3.97
N LEU A 344 -14.53 -10.73 4.19
CA LEU A 344 -15.22 -9.44 4.19
C LEU A 344 -15.71 -9.03 5.60
N GLU A 345 -15.32 -9.75 6.64
CA GLU A 345 -15.59 -9.33 8.03
C GLU A 345 -14.77 -8.09 8.39
N SER A 346 -15.18 -7.41 9.47
CA SER A 346 -14.62 -6.11 9.89
C SER A 346 -13.09 -6.13 9.89
N ALA A 347 -12.49 -5.14 9.25
CA ALA A 347 -11.05 -5.08 9.01
C ALA A 347 -10.19 -5.18 10.29
N ASP A 348 -10.69 -4.67 11.43
CA ASP A 348 -9.96 -4.64 12.70
C ASP A 348 -9.51 -6.04 13.19
N ASP A 349 -10.32 -7.07 12.91
CA ASP A 349 -10.05 -8.48 13.28
C ASP A 349 -9.83 -9.39 12.06
N ASN A 350 -9.83 -8.81 10.86
CA ASN A 350 -9.74 -9.58 9.63
C ASN A 350 -8.30 -9.99 9.34
N LYS A 351 -7.98 -11.26 9.62
CA LYS A 351 -6.65 -11.82 9.38
C LYS A 351 -6.19 -11.69 7.93
N TYR A 352 -7.10 -11.73 6.96
CA TYR A 352 -6.76 -11.69 5.54
C TYR A 352 -6.23 -10.33 5.14
N VAL A 353 -6.86 -9.26 5.64
CA VAL A 353 -6.38 -7.88 5.49
C VAL A 353 -4.99 -7.73 6.12
N ARG A 354 -4.80 -8.30 7.31
CA ARG A 354 -3.50 -8.27 8.00
C ARG A 354 -2.41 -8.99 7.21
N SER A 355 -2.70 -10.17 6.65
CA SER A 355 -1.75 -10.91 5.82
C SER A 355 -1.29 -10.12 4.60
N ILE A 356 -2.18 -9.34 3.97
CA ILE A 356 -1.82 -8.44 2.86
C ILE A 356 -0.94 -7.28 3.35
N ALA A 357 -1.27 -6.66 4.49
CA ALA A 357 -0.49 -5.56 5.04
C ALA A 357 0.95 -5.97 5.45
N GLU A 358 1.12 -7.24 5.86
CA GLU A 358 2.40 -7.81 6.28
C GLU A 358 3.26 -8.34 5.11
N LEU A 359 2.70 -8.45 3.89
CA LEU A 359 3.43 -8.88 2.69
C LEU A 359 4.57 -7.92 2.34
N SER A 360 5.77 -8.46 2.17
CA SER A 360 6.97 -7.68 1.83
C SER A 360 6.86 -6.96 0.48
N GLU A 361 6.16 -7.58 -0.46
CA GLU A 361 5.88 -7.10 -1.80
C GLU A 361 4.98 -5.87 -1.75
N VAL A 362 3.95 -5.89 -0.89
CA VAL A 362 3.05 -4.76 -0.68
C VAL A 362 3.79 -3.61 0.01
N GLN A 363 4.58 -3.90 1.05
CA GLN A 363 5.37 -2.89 1.76
C GLN A 363 6.41 -2.23 0.84
N GLY A 364 7.14 -3.03 0.06
CA GLY A 364 8.12 -2.55 -0.91
C GLY A 364 7.48 -1.72 -2.02
N PHE A 365 6.32 -2.14 -2.51
CA PHE A 365 5.53 -1.37 -3.48
C PHE A 365 5.04 -0.04 -2.91
N CYS A 366 4.48 -0.03 -1.71
CA CYS A 366 4.09 1.21 -1.02
C CYS A 366 5.25 2.19 -0.90
N ALA A 367 6.42 1.70 -0.49
CA ALA A 367 7.63 2.51 -0.37
C ALA A 367 8.08 3.07 -1.74
N ALA A 368 8.02 2.27 -2.81
CA ALA A 368 8.36 2.71 -4.16
C ALA A 368 7.40 3.80 -4.68
N VAL A 369 6.09 3.61 -4.52
CA VAL A 369 5.07 4.60 -4.88
C VAL A 369 5.27 5.90 -4.08
N TYR A 370 5.50 5.79 -2.78
CA TYR A 370 5.74 6.92 -1.89
C TYR A 370 7.05 7.67 -2.20
N ALA A 371 8.10 6.97 -2.66
CA ALA A 371 9.35 7.59 -3.10
C ALA A 371 9.23 8.30 -4.46
N GLY A 372 8.13 8.11 -5.19
CA GLY A 372 7.96 8.64 -6.55
C GLY A 372 8.65 7.82 -7.62
N GLY A 373 9.00 6.57 -7.30
CA GLY A 373 9.57 5.63 -8.25
C GLY A 373 8.56 5.30 -9.34
N ARG A 374 8.68 5.97 -10.50
CA ARG A 374 8.46 5.26 -11.75
C ARG A 374 9.45 4.10 -11.73
N GLY A 375 8.95 2.86 -11.89
CA GLY A 375 9.79 1.70 -12.11
C GLY A 375 10.90 2.06 -13.10
N ALA A 376 12.11 1.60 -12.77
CA ALA A 376 13.33 1.72 -13.57
C ALA A 376 13.08 2.23 -14.99
N GLU A 377 13.43 3.50 -15.26
CA GLU A 377 13.63 3.92 -16.63
C GLU A 377 14.64 2.95 -17.23
N HIS A 378 14.15 2.19 -18.21
CA HIS A 378 14.87 1.21 -19.00
C HIS A 378 16.37 1.49 -19.09
N GLU A 379 17.19 0.57 -18.58
CA GLU A 379 18.53 0.34 -19.13
C GLU A 379 18.38 0.24 -20.66
N GLN A 380 18.94 1.22 -21.37
CA GLN A 380 19.36 1.10 -22.76
C GLN A 380 20.87 0.98 -22.81
#